data_AF-A0A5J4QEL6-F1
#
_entry.id   AF-A0A5J4QEL6-F1
#
_cell.length_a   1.000
_cell.length_b   1.000
_cell.length_c   1.000
_cell.angle_alpha   90.00
_cell.angle_beta   90.00
_cell.angle_gamma   90.00
#
_symmetry.space_group_name_H-M   'P 1'
#
loop_
_entity.id
_entity.type
_entity.pdbx_description
1 polymer ?
#
loop_
_entity_poly.entity_id
_entity_poly.type
_entity_poly.pdbx_seq_one_letter_code
_entity_poly.pdbx_strand_id
1 'polypeptide(L)' 'MLECIAEAIQTILRREGYPNPYETLKELTRTNQTITETSIKEFIEKLNISQSVKKELRAITPRVYTGVY' A
#
# COMPACT_ATOMS: atom_id res chain seq x y z
N MET A 1 -10.05 9.27 -2.93
CA MET A 1 -8.99 9.04 -3.95
C MET A 1 -7.78 8.24 -3.39
N LEU A 2 -7.52 8.26 -2.08
CA LEU A 2 -6.67 7.27 -1.36
C LEU A 2 -7.31 5.86 -1.26
N GLU A 3 -8.63 5.80 -1.20
CA GLU A 3 -9.39 4.56 -0.98
C GLU A 3 -9.19 3.54 -2.11
N CYS A 4 -9.09 3.96 -3.38
CA CYS A 4 -8.82 3.04 -4.50
C CYS A 4 -7.45 2.36 -4.40
N ILE A 5 -6.42 3.08 -3.93
CA ILE A 5 -5.06 2.52 -3.78
C ILE A 5 -5.05 1.53 -2.61
N ALA A 6 -5.68 1.91 -1.50
CA ALA A 6 -5.82 1.04 -0.33
C ALA A 6 -6.58 -0.25 -0.69
N GLU A 7 -7.67 -0.16 -1.45
CA GLU A 7 -8.46 -1.31 -1.88
C GLU A 7 -7.69 -2.24 -2.83
N ALA A 8 -6.89 -1.68 -3.74
CA ALA A 8 -6.03 -2.45 -4.64
C ALA A 8 -4.95 -3.23 -3.87
N ILE A 9 -4.27 -2.58 -2.92
CA ILE A 9 -3.29 -3.23 -2.04
C ILE A 9 -3.97 -4.29 -1.18
N GLN A 10 -5.13 -4.00 -0.60
CA GLN A 10 -5.90 -4.92 0.23
C GLN A 10 -6.28 -6.19 -0.54
N THR A 11 -6.72 -6.05 -1.78
CA THR A 11 -7.12 -7.17 -2.64
C THR A 11 -5.95 -8.11 -2.90
N ILE A 12 -4.77 -7.56 -3.17
CA ILE A 12 -3.55 -8.34 -3.40
C ILE A 12 -3.09 -9.03 -2.12
N LEU A 13 -3.04 -8.30 -1.00
CA LEU A 13 -2.63 -8.87 0.29
C LEU A 13 -3.58 -10.00 0.72
N ARG A 14 -4.89 -9.84 0.52
CA ARG A 14 -5.89 -10.87 0.81
C ARG A 14 -5.72 -12.09 -0.11
N ARG A 15 -5.43 -11.86 -1.39
CA ARG A 15 -5.16 -12.93 -2.37
C ARG A 15 -3.93 -13.76 -1.99
N GLU A 16 -2.89 -13.10 -1.47
CA GLU A 16 -1.65 -13.74 -1.01
C GLU A 16 -1.76 -14.36 0.40
N GLY A 17 -2.91 -14.23 1.06
CA GLY A 17 -3.11 -14.76 2.42
C GLY A 17 -2.36 -13.98 3.50
N TYR A 18 -2.02 -12.72 3.26
CA TYR A 18 -1.38 -11.86 4.26
C TYR A 18 -2.36 -11.60 5.43
N PRO A 19 -1.94 -11.76 6.69
CA PRO A 19 -2.80 -11.54 7.83
C PRO A 19 -3.12 -10.05 8.01
N ASN A 20 -4.39 -9.74 8.28
CA ASN A 20 -4.89 -8.40 8.63
C ASN A 20 -4.47 -7.25 7.67
N PRO A 21 -4.72 -7.38 6.35
CA PRO A 21 -4.32 -6.38 5.36
C PRO A 21 -4.93 -4.99 5.62
N TYR A 22 -6.15 -4.97 6.16
CA TYR A 22 -6.85 -3.75 6.54
C TYR A 22 -6.16 -3.02 7.69
N GLU A 23 -5.68 -3.72 8.71
CA GLU A 23 -4.99 -3.10 9.84
C GLU A 23 -3.66 -2.49 9.40
N THR A 24 -2.90 -3.21 8.57
CA THR A 24 -1.59 -2.72 8.09
C THR A 24 -1.76 -1.48 7.19
N LEU A 25 -2.78 -1.45 6.34
CA LEU A 25 -3.14 -0.27 5.53
C LEU A 25 -3.67 0.89 6.39
N LYS A 26 -4.44 0.57 7.42
CA LYS A 26 -4.95 1.57 8.37
C LYS A 26 -3.80 2.21 9.14
N GLU A 27 -2.78 1.45 9.53
CA GLU A 27 -1.58 2.04 10.15
C GLU A 27 -0.84 2.98 9.21
N LEU A 28 -0.75 2.65 7.92
CA LEU A 28 -0.12 3.50 6.90
C LEU A 28 -0.88 4.82 6.68
N THR A 29 -2.21 4.80 6.72
CA THR A 29 -3.08 5.96 6.45
C THR A 29 -3.38 6.79 7.71
N ARG A 30 -3.28 6.19 8.90
CA ARG A 30 -3.64 6.82 10.18
C ARG A 30 -2.64 7.88 10.64
N THR A 31 -1.41 7.85 10.15
CA THR A 31 -0.40 8.86 10.49
C THR A 31 -0.75 10.27 10.02
N ASN A 32 -1.83 10.49 9.23
CA ASN A 32 -2.15 11.77 8.56
C ASN A 32 -0.96 12.33 7.75
N GLN A 33 0.10 11.54 7.57
CA GLN A 33 1.25 11.88 6.79
C GLN A 33 0.93 11.53 5.34
N THR A 34 1.25 12.46 4.46
CA THR A 34 1.18 12.28 3.01
C THR A 34 1.77 10.92 2.66
N ILE A 35 0.95 10.00 2.15
CA ILE A 35 1.46 8.70 1.70
C ILE A 35 2.31 8.97 0.47
N THR A 36 3.63 8.91 0.66
CA THR A 36 4.62 9.09 -0.41
C THR A 36 5.03 7.75 -1.00
N GLU A 37 5.61 7.78 -2.21
CA GLU A 37 6.19 6.59 -2.84
C GLU A 37 7.20 5.91 -1.90
N THR A 38 8.02 6.69 -1.20
CA THR A 38 8.99 6.19 -0.21
C THR A 38 8.30 5.44 0.92
N SER A 39 7.25 6.02 1.54
CA SER A 39 6.52 5.35 2.62
C SER A 39 5.87 4.04 2.17
N ILE A 40 5.27 4.01 0.98
CA ILE A 40 4.69 2.77 0.44
C ILE A 40 5.80 1.75 0.13
N LYS A 41 6.94 2.20 -0.41
CA LYS A 41 8.05 1.31 -0.75
C LYS A 41 8.66 0.69 0.51
N GLU A 42 8.88 1.47 1.56
CA GLU A 42 9.32 0.98 2.87
C GLU A 42 8.30 0.03 3.49
N PHE A 43 7.01 0.34 3.35
CA PHE A 43 5.93 -0.55 3.78
C PHE A 43 5.97 -1.89 3.05
N ILE A 44 6.07 -1.89 1.73
CA ILE A 44 6.18 -3.11 0.90
C ILE A 44 7.46 -3.90 1.25
N GLU A 45 8.55 -3.22 1.62
CA GLU A 45 9.76 -3.89 2.08
C GLU A 45 9.56 -4.58 3.42
N LYS A 46 8.83 -3.96 4.35
CA LYS A 46 8.46 -4.55 5.65
C LYS A 46 7.50 -5.74 5.53
N LEU A 47 6.69 -5.80 4.46
CA LEU A 47 5.81 -6.95 4.21
C LEU A 47 6.64 -8.19 3.85
N ASN A 48 6.42 -9.30 4.56
CA ASN A 48 7.04 -10.59 4.26
C ASN A 48 6.23 -11.37 3.20
N ILE A 49 6.15 -10.79 2.00
CA ILE A 49 5.41 -11.33 0.85
C ILE A 49 6.36 -11.67 -0.30
N SER A 50 5.88 -12.50 -1.24
CA SER A 50 6.63 -12.89 -2.44
C SER A 50 7.11 -11.70 -3.27
N GLN A 51 8.29 -11.82 -3.89
CA GLN A 51 8.88 -10.76 -4.73
C GLN A 51 7.98 -10.35 -5.91
N SER A 52 7.22 -11.29 -6.49
CA SER A 52 6.23 -11.00 -7.53
C SER A 52 5.16 -10.01 -7.04
N VAL A 53 4.67 -10.23 -5.83
CA VAL A 53 3.66 -9.38 -5.18
C VAL A 53 4.24 -8.02 -4.85
N LYS A 54 5.49 -7.96 -4.35
CA LYS A 54 6.18 -6.68 -4.12
C LYS A 54 6.30 -5.85 -5.40
N LYS A 55 6.51 -6.49 -6.55
CA LYS A 55 6.52 -5.82 -7.86
C LYS A 55 5.12 -5.32 -8.26
N GLU A 56 4.08 -6.12 -8.09
CA GLU A 56 2.69 -5.69 -8.37
C GLU A 56 2.28 -4.50 -7.49
N LEU A 57 2.54 -4.58 -6.18
CA LEU A 57 2.23 -3.49 -5.25
C LEU A 57 2.97 -2.20 -5.62
N ARG A 58 4.25 -2.29 -6.02
CA ARG A 58 5.02 -1.12 -6.51
C ARG A 58 4.47 -0.53 -7.81
N ALA A 59 3.83 -1.33 -8.65
CA ALA A 59 3.20 -0.86 -9.89
C ALA A 59 1.87 -0.12 -9.63
N ILE A 60 1.18 -0.47 -8.55
CA ILE A 60 -0.10 0.14 -8.14
C ILE A 60 0.10 1.48 -7.45
N THR A 61 1.25 1.70 -6.80
CA THR A 61 1.59 2.98 -6.15
C THR A 61 1.56 4.12 -7.18
N PRO A 62 0.60 5.05 -7.12
CA PRO A 62 0.58 6.16 -8.05
C PRO A 62 1.75 7.10 -7.74
N ARG A 63 2.47 7.52 -8.78
CA ARG A 63 3.66 8.39 -8.69
C ARG A 63 3.39 9.77 -8.07
N VAL A 64 2.15 10.21 -7.94
CA VAL A 64 1.80 11.54 -7.41
C VAL A 64 0.43 11.45 -6.73
N TYR A 65 0.40 11.26 -5.41
CA TYR A 65 -0.75 11.65 -4.58
C TYR A 65 -0.42 12.91 -3.80
N THR A 66 0.09 13.92 -4.51
CA THR A 66 0.11 15.31 -4.04
C THR A 66 -0.60 16.15 -5.08
N GLY A 67 -1.93 16.07 -5.05
CA GLY A 67 -2.82 16.91 -5.82
C GLY A 67 -3.99 17.27 -4.95
N VAL A 68 -3.75 18.16 -3.99
CA VAL A 68 -4.77 18.93 -3.30
C VAL A 68 -5.69 19.54 -4.37
N TYR A 69 -7.00 19.32 -4.26
CA TYR A 69 -8.01 20.14 -4.92
C TYR A 69 -9.18 20.34 -3.96
#